data_AF-A0A6A1ULH7-F1
#
_entry.id   AF-A0A6A1ULH7-F1
#
_cell.length_a   1.000
_cell.length_b   1.000
_cell.length_c   1.000
_cell.angle_alpha   90.00
_cell.angle_beta   90.00
_cell.angle_gamma   90.00
#
_symmetry.space_group_name_H-M   'P 1'
#
loop_
_entity.id
_entity.type
_entity.pdbx_description
1 polymer ?
#
loop_
_entity_poly.entity_id
_entity_poly.type
_entity_poly.pdbx_seq_one_letter_code
_entity_poly.pdbx_strand_id
1 'polypeptide(L)'
;MAFILVPPSLHIPVFHFALLALGVTISPSNPLESDLEISYQVRISDPIITFATSSTSHKLPRLLLNTILQLPLEGQQLPLATISPNNCQR
;
A
#
# COMPACT_ATOMS: atom_id res chain seq x y z
N MET A 1 12.42 7.86 -8.41
CA MET A 1 11.09 8.38 -8.01
C MET A 1 10.35 7.30 -7.23
N ALA A 2 9.61 7.69 -6.20
CA ALA A 2 8.90 6.80 -5.28
C ALA A 2 7.39 6.92 -5.45
N PHE A 3 6.71 5.79 -5.63
CA PHE A 3 5.25 5.72 -5.71
C PHE A 3 4.68 5.26 -4.38
N ILE A 4 3.67 5.97 -3.87
CA ILE A 4 3.17 5.79 -2.50
C ILE A 4 1.67 5.49 -2.55
N LEU A 5 1.29 4.25 -2.24
CA LEU A 5 -0.07 3.74 -2.22
C LEU A 5 -0.48 3.36 -0.78
N VAL A 6 -0.70 4.39 0.04
CA VAL A 6 -0.91 4.25 1.49
C VAL A 6 -2.18 5.02 1.88
N PRO A 7 -3.04 4.49 2.75
CA PRO A 7 -4.20 5.22 3.26
C PRO A 7 -3.78 6.51 3.97
N PRO A 8 -4.62 7.56 3.92
CA PRO A 8 -4.33 8.82 4.56
C PRO A 8 -4.17 8.61 6.07
N SER A 9 -2.99 8.94 6.59
CA SER A 9 -2.66 8.83 8.02
C SER A 9 -1.79 10.02 8.43
N LEU A 10 -1.83 10.39 9.71
CA LEU A 10 -1.15 11.57 10.24
C LEU A 10 0.38 11.52 10.10
N HIS A 11 0.95 10.32 9.92
CA HIS A 11 2.40 10.12 9.74
C HIS A 11 2.84 10.24 8.28
N ILE A 12 1.90 10.19 7.33
CA ILE A 12 2.18 10.21 5.89
C ILE A 12 2.79 11.55 5.44
N PRO A 13 2.29 12.73 5.86
CA PRO A 13 2.91 14.01 5.51
C PRO A 13 4.35 14.13 6.00
N VAL A 14 4.67 13.63 7.20
CA VAL A 14 6.03 13.64 7.76
C VAL A 14 6.95 12.73 6.94
N PHE A 15 6.48 11.55 6.56
CA PHE A 15 7.21 10.63 5.67
C PHE A 15 7.47 11.25 4.29
N HIS A 16 6.49 11.94 3.70
CA HIS A 16 6.64 12.63 2.42
C HIS A 16 7.68 13.76 2.52
N PHE A 17 7.64 14.52 3.61
CA PHE A 17 8.61 15.58 3.88
C PHE A 17 10.03 15.03 4.01
N ALA A 18 10.21 13.92 4.73
CA ALA A 18 11.52 13.27 4.85
C ALA A 18 12.07 12.80 3.49
N LEU A 19 11.22 12.17 2.66
CA LEU A 19 11.60 11.76 1.30
C LEU A 19 11.97 12.95 0.41
N LEU A 20 11.17 14.02 0.47
CA LEU A 20 11.45 15.24 -0.26
C LEU A 20 12.75 15.91 0.19
N ALA A 21 13.02 15.92 1.50
CA ALA A 21 14.26 16.42 2.08
C ALA A 21 15.50 15.59 1.67
N LEU A 22 15.31 14.28 1.42
CA LEU A 22 16.33 13.41 0.82
C LEU A 22 16.52 13.63 -0.69
N GLY A 23 15.72 14.50 -1.32
CA GLY A 23 15.76 14.74 -2.77
C GLY A 23 15.02 13.69 -3.60
N VAL A 24 14.16 12.87 -2.97
CA VAL A 24 13.38 11.84 -3.68
C VAL A 24 12.10 12.46 -4.24
N THR A 25 11.89 12.35 -5.56
CA THR A 25 10.60 12.68 -6.19
C THR A 25 9.54 11.68 -5.74
N ILE A 26 8.47 12.19 -5.14
CA ILE A 26 7.33 11.41 -4.63
C ILE A 26 6.12 11.52 -5.56
N SER A 27 5.39 10.42 -5.75
CA SER A 27 4.06 10.40 -6.37
C SER A 27 3.09 9.67 -5.44
N PRO A 28 2.30 10.42 -4.64
CA PRO A 28 1.21 9.81 -3.90
C PRO A 28 0.14 9.34 -4.88
N SER A 29 -0.42 8.17 -4.62
CA SER A 29 -1.56 7.61 -5.34
C SER A 29 -2.65 7.21 -4.36
N ASN A 30 -3.89 7.26 -4.81
CA ASN A 30 -5.03 7.05 -3.93
C ASN A 30 -5.32 5.53 -3.79
N PRO A 31 -5.26 4.95 -2.59
CA PRO A 31 -5.53 3.52 -2.40
C PRO A 31 -6.99 3.11 -2.67
N LEU A 32 -7.91 4.08 -2.72
CA LEU A 32 -9.30 3.87 -3.10
C LEU A 32 -9.50 3.72 -4.62
N GLU A 33 -8.48 4.05 -5.44
CA GLU A 33 -8.57 3.89 -6.88
C GLU A 33 -8.61 2.41 -7.29
N SER A 34 -9.10 2.21 -8.52
CA SER A 34 -9.18 0.89 -9.12
C SER A 34 -7.78 0.34 -9.42
N ASP A 35 -7.64 -0.99 -9.39
CA ASP A 35 -6.37 -1.68 -9.68
C ASP A 35 -5.82 -1.31 -11.06
N LEU A 36 -6.70 -1.04 -12.02
CA LEU A 36 -6.36 -0.59 -13.37
C LEU A 36 -5.77 0.83 -13.37
N GLU A 37 -6.33 1.75 -12.59
CA GLU A 37 -5.85 3.13 -12.49
C GLU A 37 -4.48 3.18 -11.82
N ILE A 38 -4.32 2.42 -10.74
CA ILE A 38 -3.05 2.27 -10.02
C ILE A 38 -1.99 1.67 -10.95
N SER A 39 -2.33 0.60 -11.68
CA SER A 39 -1.42 -0.04 -12.64
C SER A 39 -1.04 0.89 -13.80
N TYR A 40 -1.98 1.73 -14.25
CA TYR A 40 -1.73 2.72 -15.29
C TYR A 40 -0.82 3.84 -14.80
N GLN A 41 -1.05 4.35 -13.59
CA GLN A 41 -0.20 5.37 -12.97
C GLN A 41 1.22 4.84 -12.77
N VAL A 42 1.37 3.63 -12.24
CA VAL A 42 2.68 2.98 -12.08
C VAL A 42 3.38 2.83 -13.43
N ARG A 43 2.65 2.40 -14.48
CA ARG A 43 3.22 2.25 -15.82
C ARG A 43 3.73 3.56 -16.42
N ILE A 44 3.04 4.67 -16.18
CA ILE A 44 3.43 5.99 -16.71
C ILE A 44 4.51 6.65 -15.87
N SER A 45 4.46 6.47 -14.55
CA SER A 45 5.42 7.08 -13.64
C SER A 45 6.73 6.30 -13.51
N ASP A 46 6.75 5.03 -13.95
CA ASP A 46 7.89 4.10 -13.87
C ASP A 46 8.70 4.23 -12.56
N PRO A 47 8.04 4.04 -11.41
CA PRO A 47 8.67 4.28 -10.12
C PRO A 47 9.73 3.22 -9.81
N ILE A 48 10.84 3.68 -9.25
CA ILE A 48 11.95 2.81 -8.83
C ILE A 48 11.63 2.13 -7.49
N ILE A 49 10.87 2.83 -6.64
CA ILE A 49 10.54 2.38 -5.28
C ILE A 49 9.03 2.50 -5.10
N THR A 50 8.39 1.47 -4.55
CA THR A 50 6.94 1.43 -4.29
C THR A 50 6.70 1.20 -2.82
N PHE A 51 5.89 2.07 -2.21
CA PHE A 51 5.43 1.94 -0.84
C PHE A 51 3.95 1.60 -0.83
N ALA A 52 3.58 0.51 -0.20
CA ALA A 52 2.18 0.14 0.03
C ALA A 52 1.97 -0.44 1.41
N THR A 53 0.73 -0.39 1.87
CA THR A 53 0.30 -1.09 3.07
C THR A 53 -0.08 -2.53 2.73
N SER A 54 -0.07 -3.43 3.71
CA SER A 54 -0.50 -4.83 3.50
C SER A 54 -1.90 -4.93 2.88
N SER A 55 -2.79 -3.98 3.19
CA SER A 55 -4.15 -3.89 2.66
C SER A 55 -4.18 -3.55 1.16
N THR A 56 -3.23 -2.77 0.64
CA THR A 56 -3.20 -2.28 -0.76
C THR A 56 -2.15 -2.96 -1.63
N SER A 57 -1.27 -3.76 -1.01
CA SER A 57 -0.21 -4.53 -1.68
C SER A 57 -0.70 -5.40 -2.83
N HIS A 58 -1.92 -5.95 -2.73
CA HIS A 58 -2.52 -6.79 -3.77
C HIS A 58 -2.79 -6.06 -5.09
N LYS A 59 -2.91 -4.73 -5.06
CA LYS A 59 -3.20 -3.88 -6.22
C LYS A 59 -1.95 -3.46 -6.98
N LEU A 60 -0.76 -3.67 -6.39
CA LEU A 60 0.48 -3.22 -6.98
C LEU A 60 1.05 -4.25 -7.94
N PRO A 61 1.51 -3.83 -9.13
CA PRO A 61 2.32 -4.67 -9.98
C PRO A 61 3.65 -4.99 -9.25
N ARG A 62 4.20 -6.18 -9.47
CA ARG A 62 5.47 -6.62 -8.87
C ARG A 62 6.62 -5.74 -9.37
N LEU A 63 6.98 -4.72 -8.59
CA LEU A 63 8.10 -3.84 -8.87
C LEU A 63 9.37 -4.25 -8.12
N LEU A 64 10.50 -3.71 -8.56
CA LEU A 64 11.86 -4.05 -8.18
C LEU A 64 12.12 -3.89 -6.66
N LEU A 65 11.42 -2.96 -6.01
CA LEU A 65 11.41 -2.78 -4.56
C LEU A 65 9.96 -2.55 -4.07
N ASN A 66 9.37 -3.57 -3.46
CA ASN A 66 8.06 -3.52 -2.81
C ASN A 66 8.23 -3.43 -1.29
N THR A 67 8.40 -2.21 -0.79
CA THR A 67 8.47 -1.96 0.65
C THR A 67 7.07 -1.91 1.23
N ILE A 68 6.68 -2.96 1.95
CA ILE A 68 5.43 -2.99 2.71
C ILE A 68 5.61 -2.16 3.98
N LEU A 69 4.93 -1.01 4.03
CA LEU A 69 4.88 -0.18 5.23
C LEU A 69 3.86 -0.79 6.19
N GLN A 70 4.36 -1.51 7.19
CA GLN A 70 3.53 -2.01 8.28
C GLN A 70 3.45 -0.92 9.35
N LEU A 71 2.60 0.07 9.11
CA LEU A 71 2.32 1.12 10.09
C LEU A 71 1.40 0.54 11.18
N PRO A 72 1.71 0.69 12.48
CA PRO A 72 0.91 0.14 13.58
C PRO A 72 -0.46 0.82 13.78
N LEU A 73 -0.88 1.69 12.85
CA LEU A 73 -2.14 2.43 12.90
C LEU A 73 -3.20 1.88 11.95
N GLU A 74 -2.96 0.72 11.34
CA GLU A 74 -4.05 -0.07 10.79
C GLU A 74 -4.88 -0.54 11.99
N GLY A 75 -6.06 0.06 12.16
CA GLY A 75 -7.04 -0.39 13.15
C GLY A 75 -7.18 -1.90 13.09
N GLN A 76 -7.26 -2.52 14.27
CA GLN A 76 -7.49 -3.94 14.41
C GLN A 76 -8.71 -4.38 13.58
N GLN A 77 -8.49 -4.90 12.39
CA GLN A 77 -9.29 -6.02 11.95
C GLN A 77 -8.63 -7.23 12.60
N LEU A 78 -9.08 -7.56 13.82
CA LEU A 78 -9.00 -8.93 14.30
C LEU A 78 -9.39 -9.83 13.12
N PRO A 79 -8.64 -10.88 12.79
CA PRO A 79 -9.23 -11.96 12.03
C PRO A 79 -10.37 -12.48 12.91
N LEU A 80 -11.60 -12.01 12.65
CA LEU A 80 -12.77 -12.75 13.07
C LEU A 80 -12.64 -14.05 12.31
N ALA A 81 -12.05 -15.03 13.00
CA ALA A 81 -11.99 -16.39 12.56
C ALA A 81 -13.37 -16.69 11.99
N THR A 82 -13.43 -16.92 10.68
CA THR A 82 -14.56 -17.60 10.09
C THR A 82 -14.58 -18.95 10.80
N ILE A 83 -15.35 -19.03 11.88
CA ILE A 83 -15.84 -20.29 12.43
C ILE A 83 -16.76 -20.79 11.32
N SER A 84 -16.15 -21.49 10.37
CA SER A 84 -16.85 -22.33 9.42
C SER A 84 -17.49 -23.46 10.23
N PRO A 85 -18.83 -23.54 10.34
CA PRO A 85 -19.48 -24.71 10.89
C PRO A 85 -19.62 -25.70 9.73
N ASN A 86 -18.52 -26.31 9.32
CA ASN A 86 -18.56 -27.43 8.40
C ASN A 86 -17.49 -28.45 8.80
N ASN A 87 -17.79 -29.18 9.86
CA ASN A 87 -17.35 -30.57 9.96
C ASN A 87 -18.52 -31.44 10.46
N CYS A 88 -19.50 -31.62 9.58
CA CYS A 88 -20.35 -32.79 9.59
C CYS A 88 -19.66 -33.85 8.71
N GLN A 89 -18.67 -34.56 9.25
CA GLN A 89 -18.23 -35.88 8.77
C GLN A 89 -17.55 -36.67 9.89
N ARG A 90 -18.34 -37.37 10.71
CA ARG A 90 -18.31 -38.83 10.91
C ARG A 90 -19.35 -39.25 11.94
#